data_AF-A0AA96TXF2-F1
#
_entry.id   AF-A0AA96TXF2-F1
#
_cell.length_a   1.000
_cell.length_b   1.000
_cell.length_c   1.000
_cell.angle_alpha   90.00
_cell.angle_beta   90.00
_cell.angle_gamma   90.00
#
_symmetry.space_group_name_H-M   'P 1'
#
loop_
_entity.id
_entity.type
_entity.pdbx_description
1 polymer ?
#
loop_
_entity_poly.entity_id
_entity_poly.type
_entity_poly.pdbx_seq_one_letter_code
_entity_poly.pdbx_strand_id
1 'polypeptide(L)' 'MVVSIEVDQNGKVTKAIAGVKGSTNTAACLLKPAKEAALKTKWNAALNAPSKQRGTIIYKFSLSK' A
#
# COMPACT_ATOMS: atom_id res chain seq x y z
N MET A 1 8.26 3.64 5.68
CA MET A 1 8.04 2.27 5.18
C MET A 1 7.28 2.35 3.88
N VAL A 2 7.70 1.62 2.85
CA VAL A 2 7.11 1.66 1.52
C VAL A 2 6.33 0.35 1.28
N VAL A 3 5.12 0.48 0.76
CA VAL A 3 4.23 -0.63 0.43
C VAL A 3 3.85 -0.51 -1.04
N SER A 4 4.24 -1.49 -1.85
CA SER A 4 3.80 -1.53 -3.25
C SER A 4 2.39 -2.10 -3.31
N ILE A 5 1.51 -1.44 -4.05
CA ILE A 5 0.11 -1.85 -4.23
C ILE A 5 -0.23 -2.01 -5.71
N GLU A 6 -1.20 -2.88 -5.98
CA GLU A 6 -1.86 -3.00 -7.28
C GLU A 6 -3.35 -2.74 -7.08
N VAL A 7 -3.90 -1.80 -7.85
CA VAL A 7 -5.28 -1.32 -7.77
C VAL A 7 -5.99 -1.66 -9.08
N ASP A 8 -7.25 -2.08 -9.00
CA ASP A 8 -8.10 -2.27 -10.18
C ASP A 8 -8.78 -0.95 -10.61
N GLN A 9 -9.48 -0.98 -11.74
CA GLN A 9 -10.26 0.17 -12.24
C GLN A 9 -11.40 0.59 -11.29
N ASN A 10 -11.84 -0.29 -10.39
CA ASN A 10 -12.86 0.00 -9.38
C ASN A 10 -12.26 0.71 -8.15
N GLY A 11 -10.96 1.01 -8.16
CA GLY A 11 -10.26 1.62 -7.02
C GLY A 11 -10.00 0.65 -5.87
N LYS A 12 -10.15 -0.66 -6.08
CA LYS A 12 -9.91 -1.69 -5.07
C LYS A 12 -8.48 -2.17 -5.17
N VAL A 13 -7.79 -2.20 -4.02
CA VAL A 13 -6.45 -2.76 -3.93
C VAL A 13 -6.55 -4.29 -4.00
N THR A 14 -6.00 -4.86 -5.06
CA THR A 14 -5.99 -6.31 -5.32
C THR A 14 -4.71 -6.97 -4.80
N LYS A 15 -3.61 -6.22 -4.70
CA LYS A 15 -2.34 -6.71 -4.18
C LYS A 15 -1.67 -5.64 -3.33
N ALA A 16 -1.09 -6.05 -2.20
CA ALA A 16 -0.27 -5.19 -1.36
C ALA A 16 0.97 -5.96 -0.86
N ILE A 17 2.14 -5.38 -1.05
CA ILE A 17 3.43 -5.93 -0.66
C ILE A 17 4.13 -4.89 0.22
N ALA A 18 4.21 -5.19 1.50
CA ALA A 18 4.89 -4.38 2.50
C ALA A 18 6.39 -4.71 2.55
N GLY A 19 7.23 -3.72 2.86
CA GLY A 19 8.66 -3.93 3.04
C GLY A 19 9.45 -3.97 1.73
N VAL A 20 8.93 -3.34 0.67
CA VAL A 20 9.64 -3.23 -0.61
C VAL A 20 10.84 -2.28 -0.51
N LYS A 21 11.74 -2.36 -1.49
CA LYS A 21 12.94 -1.53 -1.61
C LYS A 21 12.60 -0.05 -1.39
N GLY A 22 13.28 0.60 -0.43
CA GLY A 22 12.98 1.96 0.04
C GLY A 22 12.31 2.03 1.42
N SER A 23 11.94 0.88 2.01
CA SER A 23 11.45 0.82 3.39
C SER A 23 12.58 0.99 4.40
N THR A 24 12.55 2.07 5.17
CA THR A 24 13.50 2.33 6.27
C THR A 24 13.24 1.46 7.51
N ASN A 25 12.01 0.96 7.67
CA ASN A 25 11.60 0.14 8.80
C ASN A 25 10.98 -1.15 8.26
N THR A 26 11.66 -2.27 8.50
CA THR A 26 11.30 -3.62 8.04
C THR A 26 10.84 -4.52 9.20
N ALA A 27 10.55 -3.94 10.36
CA ALA A 27 10.07 -4.69 11.51
C ALA A 27 8.79 -5.47 11.14
N ALA A 28 8.79 -6.78 11.39
CA ALA A 28 7.68 -7.67 11.03
C ALA A 28 6.35 -7.25 11.67
N CYS A 29 6.41 -6.63 12.85
CA CYS A 29 5.25 -6.07 13.55
C CYS A 29 4.58 -4.91 12.78
N LEU A 30 5.32 -4.20 11.90
CA LEU A 30 4.81 -3.09 11.09
C LEU A 30 4.43 -3.52 9.68
N LEU A 31 5.04 -4.60 9.16
CA LEU A 31 4.74 -5.13 7.83
C LEU A 31 3.29 -5.59 7.70
N LYS A 32 2.78 -6.33 8.70
CA LYS A 32 1.38 -6.79 8.74
C LYS A 32 0.38 -5.63 8.72
N PRO A 33 0.38 -4.71 9.70
CA PRO A 33 -0.62 -3.64 9.75
C PRO A 33 -0.51 -2.70 8.55
N ALA A 34 0.68 -2.43 8.03
CA ALA A 34 0.81 -1.61 6.83
C ALA A 34 0.30 -2.32 5.57
N LYS A 35 0.49 -3.63 5.42
CA LYS A 35 -0.11 -4.40 4.32
C LYS A 35 -1.63 -4.40 4.43
N GLU A 36 -2.18 -4.62 5.62
CA GLU A 36 -3.61 -4.60 5.86
C GLU A 36 -4.22 -3.21 5.62
N ALA A 37 -3.57 -2.15 6.10
CA ALA A 37 -3.98 -0.78 5.84
C ALA A 37 -4.00 -0.49 4.34
N ALA A 38 -2.97 -0.92 3.61
CA ALA A 38 -2.90 -0.76 2.16
C ALA A 38 -4.02 -1.52 1.44
N LEU A 39 -4.36 -2.75 1.87
CA LEU A 39 -5.48 -3.51 1.30
C LEU A 39 -6.85 -2.90 1.61
N LYS A 40 -6.97 -2.22 2.77
CA LYS A 40 -8.19 -1.51 3.18
C LYS A 40 -8.34 -0.15 2.52
N THR A 41 -7.26 0.43 1.98
CA THR A 41 -7.31 1.68 1.23
C THR A 41 -8.18 1.50 -0.02
N LYS A 42 -9.20 2.35 -0.16
CA LYS A 42 -9.99 2.47 -1.39
C LYS A 42 -9.51 3.70 -2.15
N TRP A 43 -9.22 3.51 -3.42
CA TRP A 43 -8.89 4.56 -4.36
C TRP A 43 -10.14 4.98 -5.12
N ASN A 44 -10.05 6.12 -5.80
CA ASN A 44 -11.13 6.55 -6.66
C ASN A 44 -11.21 5.61 -7.88
N ALA A 45 -12.41 5.15 -8.20
CA ALA A 45 -12.63 4.35 -9.39
C ALA A 45 -12.46 5.24 -10.63
N ALA A 46 -11.69 4.74 -11.60
CA ALA A 46 -11.41 5.44 -12.83
C ALA A 46 -11.67 4.48 -14.00
N LEU A 47 -12.83 4.65 -14.64
CA LEU A 47 -13.27 3.82 -15.77
C LEU A 47 -12.37 3.97 -17.01
N ASN A 48 -11.62 5.07 -17.10
CA ASN A 48 -10.62 5.33 -18.14
C ASN A 48 -9.21 4.88 -17.75
N ALA A 49 -8.99 4.33 -16.54
CA ALA A 49 -7.68 3.90 -16.10
C ALA A 49 -7.29 2.53 -16.69
N PRO A 50 -5.99 2.19 -16.73
CA PRO A 50 -5.55 0.85 -17.09
C PRO A 50 -6.17 -0.23 -16.18
N SER A 51 -6.33 -1.44 -16.69
CA SER A 51 -6.95 -2.57 -15.96
C SER A 51 -6.31 -2.83 -14.60
N LYS A 52 -5.02 -2.52 -14.46
CA LYS A 52 -4.25 -2.62 -13.23
C LYS A 52 -3.32 -1.42 -13.10
N GLN A 53 -3.47 -0.66 -12.04
CA GLN A 53 -2.55 0.41 -11.69
C GLN A 53 -1.62 -0.04 -10.58
N ARG A 54 -0.32 0.10 -10.79
CA ARG A 54 0.69 -0.14 -9.75
C ARG A 54 1.07 1.17 -9.10
N GLY A 55 1.05 1.18 -7.78
CA GLY A 55 1.41 2.34 -6.97
C GLY A 55 2.24 1.96 -5.77
N THR A 56 2.63 2.98 -5.01
CA THR A 56 3.37 2.82 -3.75
C THR A 56 2.77 3.72 -2.69
N ILE A 57 2.46 3.14 -1.53
CA ILE A 57 2.04 3.86 -0.33
C ILE A 57 3.25 3.99 0.58
N ILE A 58 3.48 5.20 1.12
CA ILE A 58 4.55 5.47 2.06
C ILE A 58 3.94 5.72 3.44
N TYR A 59 4.11 4.76 4.36
CA TYR A 59 3.74 4.92 5.77
C TYR A 59 4.90 5.49 6.57
N LYS A 60 4.64 6.57 7.30
CA LYS A 60 5.57 7.14 8.28
C LYS A 60 5.14 6.70 9.67
N PHE A 61 5.87 5.75 10.24
CA PHE A 61 5.70 5.36 11.64
C PHE A 61 6.63 6.20 12.50
N SER A 62 6.08 6.85 13.51
CA SER A 62 6.82 7.60 14.53
C SER A 62 6.40 7.10 15.90
N LEU A 63 7.35 6.88 16.80
CA LEU A 63 7.06 6.61 18.19
C LEU A 63 6.80 7.96 18.88
N SER A 64 5.52 8.28 19.09
CA SER A 64 5.13 9.40 19.95
C SER A 64 5.26 8.97 21.42
N LYS A 65 5.81 9.86 22.25
CA LYS A 65 6.16 9.62 23.65
C LYS A 65 4.97 9.84 24.58
#